data_AF-A0A8T5DKR4-F1
#
_entry.id   AF-A0A8T5DKR4-F1
#
_cell.length_a   1.000
_cell.length_b   1.000
_cell.length_c   1.000
_cell.angle_alpha   90.00
_cell.angle_beta   90.00
_cell.angle_gamma   90.00
#
_symmetry.space_group_name_H-M   'P 1'
#
loop_
_entity.id
_entity.type
_entity.pdbx_description
1 polymer ?
#
loop_
_entity_poly.entity_id
_entity_poly.type
_entity_poly.pdbx_seq_one_letter_code
_entity_poly.pdbx_strand_id
1 'polypeptide(L)'
;MFGVPTKIFDEDLEDFKQKVSVLKKGSKINVLCSFTYVTPNYDVIAMLEELYKFLKDLDCRLYLLMWDMNALANPYFKKYCANIVKDKDEFIENNLHEIKGIARSVGFKEDEFFLYKASDLWKRLVLYKEDNLFQEFFSILARLPVGDFSEFRKCSHIFQISIDLFFSTYFNKLCPEDDIETIDLVFSDYYKKKLYVATRKKMMEEGLIKTKPCFLLMAPVPYVVFDERVPEWNMDLEEIRDILMHAGNPLEDYFKLLNYFDGKKDWSKLKSKEDVVEKLSELVFTYLLKHKETYLKNSNEFDESVMSISKPEEANQVGSLLKSKISLDILLLADGTKTISEVSRELKKSIATISSYVSKLKSQGFLRLDSAGKLKRNVKGVKINFEAGF
;
A
#
# COMPACT_ATOMS: atom_id res chain seq x y z
N MET A 1 11.99 16.16 5.45
CA MET A 1 11.37 16.83 4.28
C MET A 1 12.02 16.22 3.04
N PHE A 2 11.47 15.11 2.54
CA PHE A 2 12.06 14.35 1.43
C PHE A 2 11.68 14.99 0.10
N GLY A 3 12.65 15.14 -0.80
CA GLY A 3 12.55 15.97 -1.99
C GLY A 3 12.81 15.20 -3.27
N VAL A 4 11.77 15.00 -4.06
CA VAL A 4 11.57 15.51 -5.43
C VAL A 4 10.05 15.59 -5.59
N PRO A 5 9.44 16.76 -5.83
CA PRO A 5 7.98 16.87 -5.79
C PRO A 5 7.33 16.10 -6.95
N THR A 6 6.13 15.56 -6.71
CA THR A 6 5.13 15.29 -7.76
C THR A 6 5.07 16.48 -8.70
N LYS A 7 5.25 16.24 -10.01
CA LYS A 7 5.21 17.28 -11.04
C LYS A 7 3.99 17.08 -11.92
N ILE A 8 3.39 18.19 -12.33
CA ILE A 8 2.41 18.18 -13.41
C ILE A 8 3.15 17.85 -14.70
N PHE A 9 2.56 17.03 -15.55
CA PHE A 9 3.13 16.77 -16.87
C PHE A 9 3.19 18.07 -17.68
N ASP A 10 4.35 18.39 -18.28
CA ASP A 10 4.58 19.70 -18.92
C ASP A 10 3.48 20.08 -19.95
N GLU A 11 3.00 19.11 -20.74
CA GLU A 11 1.92 19.31 -21.73
C GLU A 11 0.53 19.50 -21.11
N ASP A 12 0.37 19.21 -19.83
CA ASP A 12 -0.88 19.36 -19.08
C ASP A 12 -0.80 20.55 -18.11
N LEU A 13 0.32 21.31 -18.08
CA LEU A 13 0.52 22.39 -17.13
C LEU A 13 -0.50 23.53 -17.29
N GLU A 14 -0.79 23.93 -18.52
CA GLU A 14 -1.79 24.97 -18.79
C GLU A 14 -3.21 24.47 -18.52
N ASP A 15 -3.53 23.23 -18.91
CA ASP A 15 -4.82 22.60 -18.59
C ASP A 15 -5.01 22.51 -17.06
N PHE A 16 -3.96 22.14 -16.32
CA PHE A 16 -3.97 22.09 -14.87
C PHE A 16 -4.20 23.48 -14.26
N LYS A 17 -3.46 24.50 -14.70
CA LYS A 17 -3.63 25.88 -14.20
C LYS A 17 -5.05 26.36 -14.46
N GLN A 18 -5.61 26.09 -15.64
CA GLN A 18 -6.98 26.42 -15.98
C GLN A 18 -7.96 25.70 -15.03
N LYS A 19 -7.86 24.38 -14.88
CA LYS A 19 -8.72 23.62 -13.97
C LYS A 19 -8.65 24.15 -12.54
N VAL A 20 -7.45 24.36 -12.01
CA VAL A 20 -7.25 24.90 -10.65
C VAL A 20 -7.79 26.32 -10.51
N SER A 21 -7.66 27.17 -11.54
CA SER A 21 -8.21 28.53 -11.53
C SER A 21 -9.73 28.60 -11.63
N VAL A 22 -10.35 27.57 -12.22
CA VAL A 22 -11.81 27.49 -12.47
C VAL A 22 -12.55 26.76 -11.33
N LEU A 23 -11.82 26.18 -10.36
CA LEU A 23 -12.41 25.66 -9.12
C LEU A 23 -13.20 26.77 -8.44
N LYS A 24 -14.51 26.75 -8.66
CA LYS A 24 -15.45 27.67 -8.03
C LYS A 24 -15.28 27.51 -6.52
N LYS A 25 -15.40 28.61 -5.77
CA LYS A 25 -15.49 28.56 -4.31
C LYS A 25 -16.53 27.49 -3.91
N GLY A 26 -16.08 26.34 -3.43
CA GLY A 26 -16.92 25.22 -2.97
C GLY A 26 -16.89 23.92 -3.78
N SER A 27 -16.19 23.82 -4.92
CA SER A 27 -16.04 22.55 -5.67
C SER A 27 -14.70 21.86 -5.36
N LYS A 28 -14.74 20.54 -5.08
CA LYS A 28 -13.54 19.72 -4.85
C LYS A 28 -12.93 19.19 -6.15
N ILE A 29 -11.61 19.12 -6.23
CA ILE A 29 -10.88 18.44 -7.32
C ILE A 29 -10.98 16.93 -7.14
N ASN A 30 -11.44 16.20 -8.15
CA ASN A 30 -11.47 14.74 -8.13
C ASN A 30 -10.18 14.17 -8.71
N VAL A 31 -9.46 13.36 -7.93
CA VAL A 31 -8.17 12.78 -8.29
C VAL A 31 -8.26 11.27 -8.32
N LEU A 32 -7.93 10.64 -9.43
CA LEU A 32 -7.83 9.19 -9.55
C LEU A 32 -6.37 8.75 -9.43
N CYS A 33 -6.10 7.75 -8.59
CA CYS A 33 -4.78 7.12 -8.51
C CYS A 33 -4.93 5.61 -8.55
N SER A 34 -4.26 4.96 -9.50
CA SER A 34 -4.28 3.50 -9.65
C SER A 34 -2.98 2.88 -9.19
N PHE A 35 -3.05 1.72 -8.52
CA PHE A 35 -1.87 0.97 -8.10
C PHE A 35 -2.15 -0.53 -8.09
N THR A 36 -1.07 -1.30 -8.19
CA THR A 36 -1.10 -2.74 -8.48
C THR A 36 -0.74 -3.61 -7.27
N TYR A 37 -0.33 -2.98 -6.18
CA TYR A 37 0.23 -3.67 -5.03
C TYR A 37 -0.75 -3.69 -3.87
N VAL A 38 -0.76 -4.80 -3.16
CA VAL A 38 -1.68 -5.05 -2.05
C VAL A 38 -0.97 -5.05 -0.71
N THR A 39 0.36 -5.09 -0.68
CA THR A 39 1.13 -5.07 0.56
C THR A 39 1.63 -3.68 0.94
N PRO A 40 1.84 -3.44 2.24
CA PRO A 40 2.43 -2.23 2.80
C PRO A 40 3.95 -2.22 2.61
N ASN A 41 4.34 -1.90 1.38
CA ASN A 41 5.75 -1.73 0.99
C ASN A 41 6.13 -0.25 0.88
N TYR A 42 7.43 -0.01 0.72
CA TYR A 42 7.97 1.35 0.71
C TYR A 42 7.43 2.19 -0.47
N ASP A 43 7.15 1.56 -1.61
CA ASP A 43 6.70 2.21 -2.84
C ASP A 43 5.25 2.71 -2.70
N VAL A 44 4.36 1.89 -2.13
CA VAL A 44 2.97 2.28 -1.84
C VAL A 44 2.93 3.42 -0.84
N ILE A 45 3.72 3.34 0.23
CA ILE A 45 3.78 4.40 1.25
C ILE A 45 4.33 5.69 0.63
N ALA A 46 5.42 5.61 -0.14
CA ALA A 46 6.01 6.73 -0.84
C ALA A 46 5.01 7.42 -1.79
N MET A 47 4.25 6.62 -2.55
CA MET A 47 3.21 7.10 -3.44
C MET A 47 2.14 7.88 -2.68
N LEU A 48 1.61 7.33 -1.58
CA LEU A 48 0.60 7.99 -0.77
C LEU A 48 1.13 9.28 -0.11
N GLU A 49 2.38 9.28 0.36
CA GLU A 49 3.02 10.48 0.90
C GLU A 49 3.18 11.59 -0.15
N GLU A 50 3.65 11.26 -1.35
CA GLU A 50 3.82 12.24 -2.42
C GLU A 50 2.48 12.77 -2.93
N LEU A 51 1.48 11.91 -3.00
CA LEU A 51 0.13 12.31 -3.35
C LEU A 51 -0.47 13.23 -2.28
N TYR A 52 -0.34 12.89 -1.00
CA TYR A 52 -0.79 13.74 0.10
C TYR A 52 -0.07 15.10 0.11
N LYS A 53 1.26 15.11 -0.06
CA LYS A 53 2.04 16.36 -0.13
C LYS A 53 1.56 17.29 -1.24
N PHE A 54 1.18 16.73 -2.39
CA PHE A 54 0.67 17.50 -3.52
C PHE A 54 -0.76 18.00 -3.27
N LEU A 55 -1.61 17.17 -2.66
CA LEU A 55 -3.03 17.42 -2.52
C LEU A 55 -3.44 18.18 -1.26
N LYS A 56 -2.65 18.16 -0.19
CA LYS A 56 -3.01 18.72 1.13
C LYS A 56 -3.43 20.20 1.12
N ASP A 57 -2.94 20.98 0.14
CA ASP A 57 -3.22 22.41 0.01
C ASP A 57 -4.36 22.68 -1.00
N LEU A 58 -4.95 21.62 -1.55
CA LEU A 58 -6.06 21.64 -2.51
C LEU A 58 -7.30 21.01 -1.87
N ASP A 59 -8.47 21.61 -2.07
CA ASP A 59 -9.73 20.98 -1.68
C ASP A 59 -10.07 19.86 -2.67
N CYS A 60 -9.80 18.61 -2.29
CA CYS A 60 -9.83 17.47 -3.20
C CYS A 60 -10.53 16.24 -2.62
N ARG A 61 -10.94 15.35 -3.52
CA ARG A 61 -11.36 13.96 -3.25
C ARG A 61 -10.43 13.03 -3.99
N LEU A 62 -9.88 12.05 -3.28
CA LEU A 62 -9.01 11.03 -3.82
C LEU A 62 -9.78 9.72 -4.02
N TYR A 63 -9.79 9.24 -5.25
CA TYR A 63 -10.28 7.92 -5.65
C TYR A 63 -9.08 7.02 -5.90
N LEU A 64 -8.84 6.09 -4.98
CA LEU A 64 -7.84 5.04 -5.14
C LEU A 64 -8.46 3.82 -5.82
N LEU A 65 -7.78 3.37 -6.86
CA LEU A 65 -8.13 2.16 -7.60
C LEU A 65 -7.09 1.07 -7.39
N MET A 66 -7.46 0.05 -6.63
CA MET A 66 -6.63 -1.12 -6.38
C MET A 66 -6.84 -2.16 -7.48
N TRP A 67 -5.76 -2.50 -8.19
CA TRP A 67 -5.75 -3.56 -9.21
C TRP A 67 -5.66 -4.96 -8.58
N ASP A 68 -6.70 -5.32 -7.83
CA ASP A 68 -6.87 -6.57 -7.09
C ASP A 68 -6.70 -7.83 -7.96
N MET A 69 -7.13 -7.80 -9.22
CA MET A 69 -6.93 -8.90 -10.17
C MET A 69 -5.45 -9.20 -10.45
N ASN A 70 -4.60 -8.17 -10.51
CA ASN A 70 -3.15 -8.35 -10.68
C ASN A 70 -2.53 -8.94 -9.42
N ALA A 71 -3.05 -8.59 -8.25
CA ALA A 71 -2.62 -9.19 -6.98
C ALA A 71 -2.86 -10.70 -6.99
N LEU A 72 -4.05 -11.16 -7.35
CA LEU A 72 -4.36 -12.59 -7.43
C LEU A 72 -3.56 -13.34 -8.51
N ALA A 73 -3.14 -12.65 -9.57
CA ALA A 73 -2.38 -13.23 -10.67
C ALA A 73 -0.88 -13.35 -10.39
N ASN A 74 -0.33 -12.47 -9.53
CA ASN A 74 1.09 -12.37 -9.23
C ASN A 74 1.60 -13.66 -8.54
N PRO A 75 2.69 -14.28 -9.03
CA PRO A 75 3.31 -15.45 -8.41
C PRO A 75 3.64 -15.30 -6.91
N TYR A 76 4.12 -14.13 -6.47
CA TYR A 76 4.40 -13.85 -5.06
C TYR A 76 3.15 -14.01 -4.21
N PHE A 77 2.07 -13.35 -4.61
CA PHE A 77 0.79 -13.41 -3.90
C PHE A 77 0.11 -14.77 -4.05
N LYS A 78 0.30 -15.49 -5.16
CA LYS A 78 -0.17 -16.88 -5.27
C LYS A 78 0.51 -17.78 -4.25
N LYS A 79 1.84 -17.67 -4.07
CA LYS A 79 2.58 -18.40 -3.04
C LYS A 79 2.13 -17.98 -1.64
N TYR A 80 1.99 -16.68 -1.39
CA TYR A 80 1.55 -16.14 -0.11
C TYR A 80 0.13 -16.61 0.26
N CYS A 81 -0.84 -16.44 -0.65
CA CYS A 81 -2.23 -16.88 -0.47
C CYS A 81 -2.30 -18.40 -0.26
N ALA A 82 -1.60 -19.20 -1.07
CA ALA A 82 -1.61 -20.65 -0.93
C ALA A 82 -1.14 -21.15 0.45
N ASN A 83 -0.28 -20.39 1.12
CA ASN A 83 0.33 -20.78 2.40
C ASN A 83 -0.32 -20.15 3.63
N ILE A 84 -0.93 -18.96 3.52
CA ILE A 84 -1.37 -18.16 4.69
C ILE A 84 -2.87 -17.84 4.67
N VAL A 85 -3.47 -17.60 3.50
CA VAL A 85 -4.87 -17.13 3.41
C VAL A 85 -5.72 -18.11 2.60
N LYS A 86 -6.65 -18.80 3.27
CA LYS A 86 -7.51 -19.82 2.63
C LYS A 86 -8.50 -19.21 1.64
N ASP A 87 -8.86 -17.94 1.81
CA ASP A 87 -9.83 -17.23 0.98
C ASP A 87 -9.20 -15.99 0.30
N LYS A 88 -9.33 -15.92 -1.03
CA LYS A 88 -8.80 -14.81 -1.85
C LYS A 88 -9.55 -13.52 -1.61
N ASP A 89 -10.85 -13.59 -1.33
CA ASP A 89 -11.67 -12.40 -1.10
C ASP A 89 -11.32 -11.80 0.27
N GLU A 90 -11.14 -12.65 1.29
CA GLU A 90 -10.64 -12.23 2.61
C GLU A 90 -9.27 -11.55 2.51
N PHE A 91 -8.35 -12.10 1.71
CA PHE A 91 -7.05 -11.46 1.45
C PHE A 91 -7.22 -10.07 0.83
N ILE A 92 -8.04 -9.92 -0.20
CA ILE A 92 -8.28 -8.64 -0.87
C ILE A 92 -8.87 -7.62 0.11
N GLU A 93 -9.89 -8.01 0.88
CA GLU A 93 -10.54 -7.11 1.85
C GLU A 93 -9.59 -6.67 2.97
N ASN A 94 -8.75 -7.58 3.48
CA ASN A 94 -7.73 -7.24 4.47
C ASN A 94 -6.72 -6.21 3.92
N ASN A 95 -6.27 -6.38 2.68
CA ASN A 95 -5.35 -5.41 2.06
C ASN A 95 -6.03 -4.05 1.81
N LEU A 96 -7.31 -4.04 1.39
CA LEU A 96 -8.07 -2.79 1.26
C LEU A 96 -8.18 -2.05 2.60
N HIS A 97 -8.37 -2.78 3.69
CA HIS A 97 -8.40 -2.23 5.03
C HIS A 97 -7.04 -1.64 5.42
N GLU A 98 -5.96 -2.37 5.16
CA GLU A 98 -4.59 -1.94 5.45
C GLU A 98 -4.22 -0.68 4.65
N ILE A 99 -4.52 -0.63 3.36
CA ILE A 99 -4.29 0.56 2.51
C ILE A 99 -5.08 1.77 3.02
N LYS A 100 -6.34 1.57 3.43
CA LYS A 100 -7.15 2.62 4.08
C LYS A 100 -6.47 3.16 5.33
N GLY A 101 -5.98 2.28 6.20
CA GLY A 101 -5.29 2.69 7.41
C GLY A 101 -3.96 3.39 7.12
N ILE A 102 -3.20 2.98 6.10
CA ILE A 102 -1.97 3.65 5.67
C ILE A 102 -2.28 5.06 5.16
N ALA A 103 -3.28 5.21 4.28
CA ALA A 103 -3.67 6.52 3.76
C ALA A 103 -4.07 7.49 4.90
N ARG A 104 -4.83 7.00 5.90
CA ARG A 104 -5.14 7.77 7.12
C ARG A 104 -3.89 8.13 7.92
N SER A 105 -2.94 7.20 8.02
CA SER A 105 -1.68 7.44 8.74
C SER A 105 -0.80 8.52 8.09
N VAL A 106 -0.88 8.65 6.77
CA VAL A 106 -0.21 9.70 5.99
C VAL A 106 -0.90 11.06 6.17
N GLY A 107 -2.23 11.07 6.34
CA GLY A 107 -3.00 12.26 6.68
C GLY A 107 -4.29 12.46 5.88
N PHE A 108 -4.67 11.53 5.00
CA PHE A 108 -5.94 11.62 4.28
C PHE A 108 -7.13 11.48 5.23
N LYS A 109 -8.14 12.33 5.08
CA LYS A 109 -9.40 12.23 5.83
C LYS A 109 -10.32 11.19 5.20
N GLU A 110 -11.17 10.57 6.03
CA GLU A 110 -12.07 9.50 5.61
C GLU A 110 -13.13 9.96 4.58
N ASP A 111 -13.55 11.22 4.63
CA ASP A 111 -14.51 11.83 3.71
C ASP A 111 -13.86 12.40 2.43
N GLU A 112 -12.53 12.39 2.35
CA GLU A 112 -11.74 12.86 1.21
C GLU A 112 -11.10 11.69 0.45
N PHE A 113 -11.36 10.45 0.87
CA PHE A 113 -10.68 9.25 0.39
C PHE A 113 -11.67 8.11 0.10
N PHE A 114 -11.64 7.61 -1.13
CA PHE A 114 -12.48 6.51 -1.61
C PHE A 114 -11.58 5.43 -2.21
N LEU A 115 -11.89 4.16 -1.95
CA LEU A 115 -11.07 3.03 -2.41
C LEU A 115 -11.94 2.00 -3.12
N TYR A 116 -11.57 1.66 -4.36
CA TYR A 116 -12.30 0.74 -5.23
C TYR A 116 -11.42 -0.44 -5.65
N LYS A 117 -12.06 -1.59 -5.86
CA LYS A 117 -11.45 -2.73 -6.55
C LYS A 117 -11.61 -2.56 -8.06
N ALA A 118 -10.56 -2.84 -8.82
CA ALA A 118 -10.63 -2.85 -10.26
C ALA A 118 -11.61 -3.90 -10.78
N SER A 119 -11.71 -5.06 -10.12
CA SER A 119 -12.70 -6.09 -10.44
C SER A 119 -14.16 -5.59 -10.36
N ASP A 120 -14.49 -4.76 -9.36
CA ASP A 120 -15.82 -4.19 -9.20
C ASP A 120 -16.15 -3.18 -10.32
N LEU A 121 -15.19 -2.34 -10.68
CA LEU A 121 -15.35 -1.39 -11.78
C LEU A 121 -15.51 -2.10 -13.12
N TRP A 122 -14.73 -3.16 -13.36
CA TRP A 122 -14.90 -4.02 -14.52
C TRP A 122 -16.28 -4.65 -14.58
N LYS A 123 -16.77 -5.17 -13.46
CA LYS A 123 -18.11 -5.76 -13.37
C LYS A 123 -19.17 -4.71 -13.68
N ARG A 124 -19.04 -3.48 -13.16
CA ARG A 124 -19.93 -2.36 -13.48
C ARG A 124 -19.91 -2.02 -14.97
N LEU A 125 -18.73 -1.95 -15.58
CA LEU A 125 -18.58 -1.68 -17.01
C LEU A 125 -19.26 -2.75 -17.87
N VAL A 126 -19.06 -4.04 -17.55
CA VAL A 126 -19.68 -5.16 -18.27
C VAL A 126 -21.21 -5.16 -18.12
N LEU A 127 -21.72 -4.77 -16.95
CA LEU A 127 -23.15 -4.75 -16.66
C LEU A 127 -23.84 -3.45 -17.09
N TYR A 128 -23.11 -2.43 -17.52
CA TYR A 128 -23.67 -1.17 -18.00
C TYR A 128 -24.37 -1.40 -19.35
N LYS A 129 -25.68 -1.09 -19.43
CA LYS A 129 -26.53 -1.44 -20.57
C LYS A 129 -27.00 -0.26 -21.42
N GLU A 130 -26.88 0.97 -20.92
CA GLU A 130 -27.49 2.15 -21.57
C GLU A 130 -26.70 2.59 -22.80
N ASP A 131 -25.38 2.57 -22.69
CA ASP A 131 -24.46 2.73 -23.82
C ASP A 131 -23.64 1.44 -23.94
N ASN A 132 -23.30 1.01 -25.15
CA ASN A 132 -22.53 -0.20 -25.41
C ASN A 132 -21.03 -0.05 -25.05
N LEU A 133 -20.75 0.62 -23.93
CA LEU A 133 -19.45 1.09 -23.49
C LEU A 133 -18.44 -0.04 -23.39
N PHE A 134 -18.87 -1.22 -22.94
CA PHE A 134 -17.97 -2.37 -22.84
C PHE A 134 -17.47 -2.81 -24.22
N GLN A 135 -18.35 -2.89 -25.23
CA GLN A 135 -17.94 -3.28 -26.58
C GLN A 135 -17.12 -2.18 -27.25
N GLU A 136 -17.48 -0.91 -27.06
CA GLU A 136 -16.70 0.24 -27.54
C GLU A 136 -15.28 0.22 -26.97
N PHE A 137 -15.17 0.10 -25.64
CA PHE A 137 -13.91 -0.02 -24.92
C PHE A 137 -13.06 -1.18 -25.46
N PHE A 138 -13.63 -2.39 -25.56
CA PHE A 138 -12.90 -3.57 -26.01
C PHE A 138 -12.47 -3.48 -27.48
N SER A 139 -13.33 -2.94 -28.35
CA SER A 139 -13.04 -2.77 -29.78
C SER A 139 -11.86 -1.83 -30.04
N ILE A 140 -11.70 -0.80 -29.21
CA ILE A 140 -10.61 0.18 -29.31
C ILE A 140 -9.34 -0.35 -28.64
N LEU A 141 -9.47 -1.05 -27.51
CA LEU A 141 -8.36 -1.73 -26.86
C LEU A 141 -7.67 -2.74 -27.80
N ALA A 142 -8.45 -3.49 -28.58
CA ALA A 142 -7.95 -4.43 -29.59
C ALA A 142 -7.15 -3.76 -30.73
N ARG A 143 -7.27 -2.44 -30.90
CA ARG A 143 -6.53 -1.65 -31.90
C ARG A 143 -5.30 -0.95 -31.34
N LEU A 144 -5.06 -1.02 -30.02
CA LEU A 144 -3.81 -0.52 -29.44
C LEU A 144 -2.65 -1.38 -29.95
N PRO A 145 -1.50 -0.79 -30.32
CA PRO A 145 -0.35 -1.55 -30.83
C PRO A 145 0.37 -2.26 -29.66
N VAL A 146 -0.21 -3.35 -29.17
CA VAL A 146 0.30 -4.13 -28.02
C VAL A 146 1.73 -4.61 -28.26
N GLY A 147 2.09 -4.91 -29.52
CA GLY A 147 3.43 -5.34 -29.94
C GLY A 147 4.54 -4.38 -29.48
N ASP A 148 4.39 -3.09 -29.80
CA ASP A 148 5.37 -2.04 -29.49
C ASP A 148 5.63 -1.86 -27.98
N PHE A 149 4.67 -2.27 -27.15
CA PHE A 149 4.74 -2.12 -25.69
C PHE A 149 5.14 -3.40 -24.95
N SER A 150 4.94 -4.57 -25.57
CA SER A 150 5.22 -5.88 -24.98
C SER A 150 6.70 -6.18 -24.80
N GLU A 151 7.57 -5.59 -25.63
CA GLU A 151 9.02 -5.80 -25.58
C GLU A 151 9.69 -5.11 -24.38
N PHE A 152 9.05 -4.09 -23.79
CA PHE A 152 9.68 -3.22 -22.79
C PHE A 152 8.94 -3.15 -21.44
N ARG A 153 7.70 -3.67 -21.34
CA ARG A 153 6.85 -3.54 -20.13
C ARG A 153 5.98 -4.79 -19.91
N LYS A 154 5.53 -4.99 -18.66
CA LYS A 154 4.51 -6.01 -18.36
C LYS A 154 3.22 -5.68 -19.13
N CYS A 155 2.74 -6.62 -19.95
CA CYS A 155 1.53 -6.48 -20.76
C CYS A 155 0.31 -6.03 -19.92
N SER A 156 0.24 -6.43 -18.65
CA SER A 156 -0.80 -5.99 -17.71
C SER A 156 -0.91 -4.46 -17.56
N HIS A 157 0.18 -3.71 -17.73
CA HIS A 157 0.14 -2.24 -17.66
C HIS A 157 -0.60 -1.60 -18.85
N ILE A 158 -0.63 -2.25 -20.01
CA ILE A 158 -1.34 -1.76 -21.19
C ILE A 158 -2.86 -1.79 -20.92
N PHE A 159 -3.32 -2.91 -20.38
CA PHE A 159 -4.71 -3.04 -19.93
C PHE A 159 -5.01 -2.04 -18.82
N GLN A 160 -4.16 -2.01 -17.79
CA GLN A 160 -4.37 -1.13 -16.64
C GLN A 160 -4.57 0.33 -17.03
N ILE A 161 -3.63 0.88 -17.79
CA ILE A 161 -3.63 2.30 -18.16
C ILE A 161 -4.85 2.67 -19.01
N SER A 162 -5.22 1.79 -19.94
CA SER A 162 -6.39 2.02 -20.80
C SER A 162 -7.68 2.09 -19.97
N ILE A 163 -7.77 1.26 -18.93
CA ILE A 163 -8.94 1.19 -18.04
C ILE A 163 -8.96 2.34 -17.07
N ASP A 164 -7.82 2.71 -16.50
CA ASP A 164 -7.71 3.89 -15.64
C ASP A 164 -8.17 5.15 -16.41
N LEU A 165 -7.73 5.30 -17.66
CA LEU A 165 -8.14 6.38 -18.55
C LEU A 165 -9.63 6.34 -18.90
N PHE A 166 -10.14 5.18 -19.27
CA PHE A 166 -11.56 5.00 -19.56
C PHE A 166 -12.41 5.34 -18.32
N PHE A 167 -12.04 4.79 -17.17
CA PHE A 167 -12.70 5.02 -15.90
C PHE A 167 -12.68 6.49 -15.51
N SER A 168 -11.56 7.19 -15.69
CA SER A 168 -11.49 8.63 -15.42
C SER A 168 -12.51 9.47 -16.22
N THR A 169 -12.90 8.98 -17.40
CA THR A 169 -13.87 9.66 -18.28
C THR A 169 -15.32 9.30 -17.96
N TYR A 170 -15.58 8.04 -17.60
CA TYR A 170 -16.94 7.52 -17.40
C TYR A 170 -17.27 7.24 -15.93
N PHE A 171 -16.49 7.78 -14.99
CA PHE A 171 -16.65 7.54 -13.56
C PHE A 171 -18.08 7.78 -13.10
N ASN A 172 -18.68 8.92 -13.46
CA ASN A 172 -20.03 9.30 -13.08
C ASN A 172 -21.11 8.30 -13.52
N LYS A 173 -20.92 7.64 -14.66
CA LYS A 173 -21.82 6.59 -15.16
C LYS A 173 -21.63 5.27 -14.42
N LEU A 174 -20.38 4.94 -14.09
CA LEU A 174 -20.03 3.67 -13.46
C LEU A 174 -20.26 3.69 -11.94
N CYS A 175 -20.11 4.85 -11.32
CA CYS A 175 -20.26 5.09 -9.88
C CYS A 175 -21.16 6.32 -9.63
N PRO A 176 -22.45 6.25 -10.00
CA PRO A 176 -23.38 7.38 -9.81
C PRO A 176 -23.62 7.74 -8.34
N GLU A 177 -23.34 6.82 -7.41
CA GLU A 177 -23.48 7.02 -5.97
C GLU A 177 -22.55 8.10 -5.38
N ASP A 178 -21.46 8.43 -6.06
CA ASP A 178 -20.44 9.35 -5.56
C ASP A 178 -20.72 10.82 -5.92
N ASP A 179 -21.79 11.08 -6.69
CA ASP A 179 -22.25 12.39 -7.13
C ASP A 179 -21.11 13.26 -7.68
N ILE A 180 -20.30 12.67 -8.57
CA ILE A 180 -19.23 13.38 -9.26
C ILE A 180 -19.48 13.42 -10.75
N GLU A 181 -19.17 14.55 -11.38
CA GLU A 181 -19.30 14.70 -12.83
C GLU A 181 -18.09 14.12 -13.57
N THR A 182 -16.86 14.41 -13.10
CA THR A 182 -15.62 14.03 -13.79
C THR A 182 -14.46 13.79 -12.83
N ILE A 183 -13.52 12.92 -13.23
CA ILE A 183 -12.16 12.90 -12.68
C ILE A 183 -11.35 14.02 -13.34
N ASP A 184 -10.77 14.91 -12.53
CA ASP A 184 -10.02 16.06 -13.00
C ASP A 184 -8.56 15.71 -13.29
N LEU A 185 -7.96 14.97 -12.36
CA LEU A 185 -6.54 14.64 -12.34
C LEU A 185 -6.36 13.12 -12.24
N VAL A 186 -5.40 12.59 -12.97
CA VAL A 186 -4.97 11.19 -12.86
C VAL A 186 -3.53 11.16 -12.39
N PHE A 187 -3.30 10.53 -11.25
CA PHE A 187 -1.97 10.33 -10.68
C PHE A 187 -1.35 9.04 -11.20
N SER A 188 -0.09 9.13 -11.63
CA SER A 188 0.68 7.99 -12.13
C SER A 188 2.15 8.13 -11.76
N ASP A 189 2.81 6.97 -11.65
CA ASP A 189 4.26 6.86 -11.66
C ASP A 189 4.87 7.40 -12.98
N TYR A 190 5.99 8.13 -12.86
CA TYR A 190 6.81 8.63 -13.95
C TYR A 190 7.20 7.54 -14.96
N TYR A 191 7.51 6.33 -14.50
CA TYR A 191 7.96 5.27 -15.41
C TYR A 191 6.88 4.83 -16.41
N LYS A 192 5.60 5.08 -16.11
CA LYS A 192 4.46 4.79 -17.00
C LYS A 192 4.15 5.94 -17.96
N LYS A 193 4.81 7.11 -17.84
CA LYS A 193 4.55 8.33 -18.63
C LYS A 193 4.41 8.07 -20.14
N LYS A 194 5.40 7.42 -20.76
CA LYS A 194 5.38 7.17 -22.22
C LYS A 194 4.16 6.36 -22.66
N LEU A 195 3.81 5.33 -21.89
CA LEU A 195 2.67 4.47 -22.17
C LEU A 195 1.34 5.20 -21.95
N TYR A 196 1.23 5.99 -20.87
CA TYR A 196 0.06 6.85 -20.63
C TYR A 196 -0.17 7.85 -21.76
N VAL A 197 0.87 8.55 -22.21
CA VAL A 197 0.76 9.55 -23.29
C VAL A 197 0.32 8.89 -24.60
N ALA A 198 0.95 7.78 -24.98
CA ALA A 198 0.59 7.07 -26.20
C ALA A 198 -0.85 6.53 -26.16
N THR A 199 -1.25 5.93 -25.02
CA THR A 199 -2.59 5.37 -24.83
C THR A 199 -3.64 6.47 -24.84
N ARG A 200 -3.44 7.57 -24.10
CA ARG A 200 -4.34 8.74 -24.07
C ARG A 200 -4.55 9.30 -25.47
N LYS A 201 -3.47 9.55 -26.22
CA LYS A 201 -3.54 10.06 -27.60
C LYS A 201 -4.39 9.16 -28.48
N LYS A 202 -4.12 7.86 -28.47
CA LYS A 202 -4.85 6.89 -29.30
C LYS A 202 -6.32 6.77 -28.90
N MET A 203 -6.62 6.74 -27.61
CA MET A 203 -8.00 6.71 -27.11
C MET A 203 -8.79 7.98 -27.48
N MET A 204 -8.14 9.16 -27.51
CA MET A 204 -8.75 10.40 -27.99
C MET A 204 -9.00 10.36 -29.50
N GLU A 205 -8.01 9.92 -30.30
CA GLU A 205 -8.14 9.79 -31.76
C GLU A 205 -9.28 8.85 -32.17
N GLU A 206 -9.46 7.75 -31.44
CA GLU A 206 -10.54 6.79 -31.66
C GLU A 206 -11.87 7.21 -30.99
N GLY A 207 -11.92 8.37 -30.33
CA GLY A 207 -13.13 8.93 -29.71
C GLY A 207 -13.59 8.24 -28.43
N LEU A 208 -12.77 7.37 -27.83
CA LEU A 208 -13.11 6.61 -26.62
C LEU A 208 -13.20 7.51 -25.39
N ILE A 209 -12.29 8.48 -25.29
CA ILE A 209 -12.31 9.50 -24.24
C ILE A 209 -12.50 10.88 -24.89
N LYS A 210 -13.43 11.65 -24.35
CA LYS A 210 -13.78 12.99 -24.86
C LYS A 210 -13.03 14.10 -24.13
N THR A 211 -12.68 13.86 -22.87
CA THR A 211 -11.92 14.78 -22.03
C THR A 211 -10.48 14.30 -21.91
N LYS A 212 -9.56 15.26 -21.88
CA LYS A 212 -8.13 15.00 -21.62
C LYS A 212 -7.92 15.06 -20.10
N PRO A 213 -7.79 13.91 -19.38
CA PRO A 213 -7.41 13.96 -17.97
C PRO A 213 -6.00 14.55 -17.84
N CYS A 214 -5.82 15.42 -16.85
CA CYS A 214 -4.52 16.02 -16.55
C CYS A 214 -3.70 15.04 -15.71
N PHE A 215 -2.43 14.81 -16.08
CA PHE A 215 -1.59 13.89 -15.35
C PHE A 215 -0.76 14.56 -14.26
N LEU A 216 -0.82 13.96 -13.07
CA LEU A 216 0.13 14.16 -11.99
C LEU A 216 1.15 13.04 -12.05
N LEU A 217 2.40 13.39 -12.28
CA LEU A 217 3.50 12.42 -12.37
C LEU A 217 4.25 12.42 -11.04
N MET A 218 4.23 11.27 -10.36
CA MET A 218 5.10 11.02 -9.21
C MET A 218 6.56 11.21 -9.63
N ALA A 219 7.43 11.65 -8.73
CA ALA A 219 8.86 11.55 -8.98
C ALA A 219 9.25 10.07 -9.18
N PRO A 220 10.27 9.77 -10.01
CA PRO A 220 10.73 8.41 -10.22
C PRO A 220 11.39 7.89 -8.93
N VAL A 221 10.61 7.19 -8.10
CA VAL A 221 11.12 6.39 -6.98
C VAL A 221 11.41 5.00 -7.54
N PRO A 222 12.68 4.55 -7.59
CA PRO A 222 12.98 3.27 -8.20
C PRO A 222 12.30 2.12 -7.48
N TYR A 223 11.74 1.22 -8.26
CA TYR A 223 11.12 0.00 -7.76
C TYR A 223 12.15 -1.13 -7.71
N VAL A 224 12.36 -1.70 -6.52
CA VAL A 224 13.35 -2.76 -6.27
C VAL A 224 12.63 -4.05 -5.91
N VAL A 225 12.87 -5.07 -6.71
CA VAL A 225 12.23 -6.39 -6.56
C VAL A 225 13.26 -7.49 -6.78
N PHE A 226 13.24 -8.49 -5.91
CA PHE A 226 14.06 -9.70 -6.04
C PHE A 226 13.25 -10.91 -5.57
N ASP A 227 13.32 -12.01 -6.31
CA ASP A 227 12.54 -13.22 -6.05
C ASP A 227 11.07 -12.92 -5.76
N GLU A 228 10.49 -12.05 -6.59
CA GLU A 228 9.08 -11.62 -6.50
C GLU A 228 8.73 -10.85 -5.21
N ARG A 229 9.69 -10.57 -4.32
CA ARG A 229 9.55 -9.82 -3.07
C ARG A 229 9.99 -8.37 -3.22
N VAL A 230 9.37 -7.50 -2.44
CA VAL A 230 9.75 -6.10 -2.25
C VAL A 230 9.93 -5.80 -0.77
N PRO A 231 10.76 -4.82 -0.37
CA PRO A 231 10.86 -4.41 1.03
C PRO A 231 9.51 -3.97 1.61
N GLU A 232 9.04 -4.73 2.59
CA GLU A 232 7.75 -4.56 3.27
C GLU A 232 7.94 -4.32 4.77
N TRP A 233 7.00 -3.63 5.42
CA TRP A 233 7.16 -3.24 6.83
C TRP A 233 7.12 -4.39 7.85
N ASN A 234 6.89 -5.61 7.40
CA ASN A 234 6.87 -6.84 8.20
C ASN A 234 8.17 -7.64 8.04
N MET A 235 9.08 -7.20 7.16
CA MET A 235 10.38 -7.81 6.96
C MET A 235 11.39 -7.28 7.97
N ASP A 236 12.30 -8.15 8.41
CA ASP A 236 13.46 -7.72 9.18
C ASP A 236 14.53 -7.06 8.28
N LEU A 237 15.53 -6.45 8.91
CA LEU A 237 16.59 -5.73 8.20
C LEU A 237 17.38 -6.64 7.25
N GLU A 238 17.57 -7.91 7.62
CA GLU A 238 18.33 -8.88 6.83
C GLU A 238 17.55 -9.28 5.57
N GLU A 239 16.24 -9.52 5.70
CA GLU A 239 15.33 -9.77 4.58
C GLU A 239 15.31 -8.60 3.59
N ILE A 240 15.25 -7.34 4.08
CA ILE A 240 15.31 -6.15 3.23
C ILE A 240 16.67 -6.06 2.53
N ARG A 241 17.78 -6.29 3.26
CA ARG A 241 19.13 -6.27 2.70
C ARG A 241 19.30 -7.31 1.60
N ASP A 242 18.79 -8.52 1.80
CA ASP A 242 18.81 -9.61 0.83
C ASP A 242 18.13 -9.21 -0.49
N ILE A 243 16.93 -8.63 -0.40
CA ILE A 243 16.18 -8.15 -1.58
C ILE A 243 16.99 -7.07 -2.32
N LEU A 244 17.50 -6.07 -1.59
CA LEU A 244 18.26 -4.97 -2.19
C LEU A 244 19.58 -5.45 -2.81
N MET A 245 20.27 -6.40 -2.19
CA MET A 245 21.55 -6.94 -2.68
C MET A 245 21.38 -7.67 -4.01
N HIS A 246 20.35 -8.50 -4.11
CA HIS A 246 20.16 -9.39 -5.26
C HIS A 246 19.26 -8.83 -6.36
N ALA A 247 18.58 -7.72 -6.11
CA ALA A 247 17.84 -7.03 -7.15
C ALA A 247 18.78 -6.60 -8.30
N GLY A 248 18.27 -6.74 -9.53
CA GLY A 248 18.98 -6.44 -10.77
C GLY A 248 19.00 -4.96 -11.16
N ASN A 249 18.67 -4.06 -10.23
CA ASN A 249 18.65 -2.62 -10.48
C ASN A 249 20.08 -2.08 -10.73
N PRO A 250 20.25 -1.06 -11.58
CA PRO A 250 21.53 -0.37 -11.72
C PRO A 250 21.88 0.42 -10.45
N LEU A 251 23.17 0.59 -10.16
CA LEU A 251 23.67 1.30 -8.97
C LEU A 251 23.06 2.71 -8.81
N GLU A 252 22.82 3.41 -9.93
CA GLU A 252 22.19 4.73 -9.96
C GLU A 252 20.81 4.75 -9.30
N ASP A 253 20.01 3.68 -9.45
CA ASP A 253 18.69 3.60 -8.85
C ASP A 253 18.75 3.45 -7.32
N TYR A 254 19.77 2.75 -6.81
CA TYR A 254 19.99 2.69 -5.36
C TYR A 254 20.38 4.07 -4.80
N PHE A 255 21.20 4.84 -5.51
CA PHE A 255 21.50 6.22 -5.10
C PHE A 255 20.28 7.15 -5.16
N LYS A 256 19.37 6.97 -6.13
CA LYS A 256 18.09 7.69 -6.15
C LYS A 256 17.25 7.36 -4.90
N LEU A 257 17.21 6.09 -4.50
CA LEU A 257 16.51 5.68 -3.27
C LEU A 257 17.17 6.23 -2.00
N LEU A 258 18.51 6.20 -1.89
CA LEU A 258 19.22 6.83 -0.78
C LEU A 258 18.85 8.32 -0.64
N ASN A 259 18.84 9.04 -1.76
CA ASN A 259 18.46 10.44 -1.80
C ASN A 259 16.98 10.67 -1.46
N TYR A 260 16.11 9.72 -1.82
CA TYR A 260 14.71 9.76 -1.43
C TYR A 260 14.55 9.63 0.11
N PHE A 261 15.19 8.63 0.72
CA PHE A 261 14.99 8.32 2.15
C PHE A 261 15.78 9.17 3.15
N ASP A 262 16.89 9.79 2.74
CA ASP A 262 17.75 10.56 3.66
C ASP A 262 18.06 11.98 3.14
N GLY A 263 17.35 12.39 2.08
CA GLY A 263 17.51 13.69 1.44
C GLY A 263 18.74 13.74 0.53
N LYS A 264 18.94 14.87 -0.17
CA LYS A 264 20.03 15.11 -1.13
C LYS A 264 21.42 15.21 -0.46
N LYS A 265 21.80 14.22 0.34
CA LYS A 265 23.14 14.11 0.89
C LYS A 265 24.12 13.68 -0.19
N ASP A 266 25.37 14.04 0.02
CA ASP A 266 26.45 13.55 -0.83
C ASP A 266 26.82 12.12 -0.44
N TRP A 267 26.45 11.18 -1.31
CA TRP A 267 26.74 9.74 -1.17
C TRP A 267 28.00 9.31 -1.89
N SER A 268 28.81 10.24 -2.41
CA SER A 268 30.03 9.97 -3.19
C SER A 268 31.08 9.12 -2.48
N LYS A 269 30.98 8.98 -1.15
CA LYS A 269 31.84 8.13 -0.34
C LYS A 269 31.51 6.63 -0.46
N LEU A 270 30.29 6.28 -0.84
CA LEU A 270 29.88 4.89 -1.06
C LEU A 270 30.32 4.48 -2.46
N LYS A 271 31.22 3.50 -2.55
CA LYS A 271 31.86 3.13 -3.83
C LYS A 271 31.44 1.75 -4.35
N SER A 272 30.98 0.87 -3.47
CA SER A 272 30.52 -0.47 -3.82
C SER A 272 29.00 -0.57 -3.74
N LYS A 273 28.42 -1.58 -4.42
CA LYS A 273 26.99 -1.89 -4.31
C LYS A 273 26.66 -2.29 -2.87
N GLU A 274 27.57 -3.01 -2.25
CA GLU A 274 27.47 -3.53 -0.90
C GLU A 274 27.33 -2.39 0.13
N ASP A 275 28.20 -1.38 0.06
CA ASP A 275 28.14 -0.21 0.97
C ASP A 275 26.83 0.56 0.79
N VAL A 276 26.37 0.70 -0.47
CA VAL A 276 25.12 1.38 -0.82
C VAL A 276 23.91 0.60 -0.28
N VAL A 277 23.90 -0.71 -0.49
CA VAL A 277 22.83 -1.61 -0.04
C VAL A 277 22.75 -1.67 1.48
N GLU A 278 23.88 -1.72 2.18
CA GLU A 278 23.93 -1.70 3.64
C GLU A 278 23.26 -0.43 4.17
N LYS A 279 23.70 0.75 3.69
CA LYS A 279 23.11 2.01 4.13
C LYS A 279 21.64 2.14 3.73
N LEU A 280 21.28 1.71 2.52
CA LEU A 280 19.91 1.78 2.04
C LEU A 280 18.98 0.86 2.83
N SER A 281 19.43 -0.34 3.20
CA SER A 281 18.64 -1.29 3.98
C SER A 281 18.23 -0.73 5.34
N GLU A 282 19.15 -0.07 6.04
CA GLU A 282 18.87 0.62 7.31
C GLU A 282 17.81 1.72 7.14
N LEU A 283 17.94 2.53 6.08
CA LEU A 283 17.04 3.63 5.79
C LEU A 283 15.64 3.15 5.42
N VAL A 284 15.55 2.14 4.55
CA VAL A 284 14.28 1.51 4.15
C VAL A 284 13.62 0.85 5.36
N PHE A 285 14.36 0.08 6.15
CA PHE A 285 13.85 -0.54 7.37
C PHE A 285 13.31 0.50 8.36
N THR A 286 14.09 1.56 8.63
CA THR A 286 13.68 2.64 9.54
C THR A 286 12.44 3.37 9.01
N TYR A 287 12.39 3.64 7.70
CA TYR A 287 11.24 4.26 7.05
C TYR A 287 9.97 3.41 7.23
N LEU A 288 10.04 2.14 6.86
CA LEU A 288 8.93 1.20 6.96
C LEU A 288 8.45 1.02 8.41
N LEU A 289 9.38 0.85 9.36
CA LEU A 289 9.07 0.68 10.78
C LEU A 289 8.33 1.91 11.33
N LYS A 290 8.80 3.11 11.02
CA LYS A 290 8.15 4.36 11.44
C LYS A 290 6.71 4.46 10.90
N HIS A 291 6.49 4.08 9.65
CA HIS A 291 5.16 4.11 9.05
C HIS A 291 4.24 3.05 9.66
N LYS A 292 4.76 1.86 9.95
CA LYS A 292 4.04 0.82 10.68
C LYS A 292 3.62 1.30 12.07
N GLU A 293 4.52 1.91 12.84
CA GLU A 293 4.19 2.47 14.16
C GLU A 293 3.09 3.54 14.08
N THR A 294 3.17 4.41 13.08
CA THR A 294 2.18 5.48 12.85
C THR A 294 0.82 4.89 12.47
N TYR A 295 0.80 3.89 11.60
CA TYR A 295 -0.38 3.13 11.23
C TYR A 295 -1.06 2.53 12.47
N LEU A 296 -0.32 1.73 13.24
CA LEU A 296 -0.83 1.02 14.42
C LEU A 296 -1.39 1.97 15.48
N LYS A 297 -0.80 3.17 15.60
CA LYS A 297 -1.28 4.21 16.51
C LYS A 297 -2.61 4.82 16.05
N ASN A 298 -2.80 5.00 14.74
CA ASN A 298 -3.93 5.74 14.18
C ASN A 298 -5.13 4.85 13.81
N SER A 299 -4.90 3.61 13.39
CA SER A 299 -5.96 2.68 12.99
C SER A 299 -6.64 2.00 14.17
N ASN A 300 -6.11 2.14 15.39
CA ASN A 300 -6.36 1.24 16.51
C ASN A 300 -6.13 -0.24 16.15
N GLU A 301 -5.54 -0.55 15.00
CA GLU A 301 -5.23 -1.92 14.60
C GLU A 301 -3.98 -2.42 15.29
N PHE A 302 -3.97 -3.73 15.50
CA PHE A 302 -3.07 -4.42 16.39
C PHE A 302 -2.01 -5.04 15.51
N ASP A 303 -0.74 -4.81 15.85
CA ASP A 303 0.33 -5.53 15.21
C ASP A 303 0.10 -6.98 15.57
N GLU A 304 -0.19 -7.82 14.60
CA GLU A 304 -0.27 -9.26 14.80
C GLU A 304 1.08 -9.87 14.38
N SER A 305 2.18 -9.24 14.84
CA SER A 305 3.53 -9.59 14.40
C SER A 305 3.99 -10.92 14.97
N VAL A 306 4.99 -11.50 14.31
CA VAL A 306 5.79 -12.57 14.92
C VAL A 306 6.87 -11.90 15.76
N MET A 307 6.87 -12.17 17.06
CA MET A 307 7.90 -11.65 17.96
C MET A 307 9.22 -12.36 17.66
N SER A 308 10.18 -11.61 17.14
CA SER A 308 11.54 -12.11 16.91
C SER A 308 12.38 -11.94 18.17
N ILE A 309 12.97 -13.04 18.65
CA ILE A 309 13.85 -13.07 19.81
C ILE A 309 15.23 -13.55 19.38
N SER A 310 16.25 -12.74 19.64
CA SER A 310 17.65 -13.05 19.35
C SER A 310 18.49 -13.28 20.61
N LYS A 311 17.98 -12.93 21.80
CA LYS A 311 18.71 -13.04 23.07
C LYS A 311 18.24 -14.23 23.93
N PRO A 312 19.17 -15.01 24.52
CA PRO A 312 18.81 -16.13 25.40
C PRO A 312 17.95 -15.73 26.59
N GLU A 313 18.18 -14.56 27.20
CA GLU A 313 17.45 -14.09 28.37
C GLU A 313 15.97 -13.80 28.04
N GLU A 314 15.75 -13.13 26.91
CA GLU A 314 14.40 -12.84 26.39
C GLU A 314 13.68 -14.14 26.00
N ALA A 315 14.39 -15.09 25.38
CA ALA A 315 13.83 -16.40 25.02
C ALA A 315 13.37 -17.18 26.26
N ASN A 316 14.14 -17.12 27.35
CA ASN A 316 13.77 -17.74 28.62
C ASN A 316 12.56 -17.07 29.28
N GLN A 317 12.50 -15.74 29.27
CA GLN A 317 11.35 -14.99 29.80
C GLN A 317 10.07 -15.31 29.04
N VAL A 318 10.13 -15.23 27.70
CA VAL A 318 9.01 -15.56 26.82
C VAL A 318 8.60 -17.02 26.97
N GLY A 319 9.57 -17.94 26.98
CA GLY A 319 9.33 -19.37 27.19
C GLY A 319 8.62 -19.66 28.52
N SER A 320 8.97 -18.94 29.59
CA SER A 320 8.31 -19.10 30.89
C SER A 320 6.83 -18.69 30.85
N LEU A 321 6.50 -17.63 30.11
CA LEU A 321 5.13 -17.16 29.94
C LEU A 321 4.31 -18.11 29.07
N LEU A 322 4.88 -18.61 27.98
CA LEU A 322 4.19 -19.50 27.05
C LEU A 322 4.02 -20.92 27.61
N LYS A 323 4.83 -21.34 28.59
CA LYS A 323 4.61 -22.60 29.34
C LYS A 323 3.39 -22.53 30.27
N SER A 324 2.92 -21.35 30.63
CA SER A 324 1.75 -21.18 31.50
C SER A 324 0.46 -21.40 30.73
N LYS A 325 -0.29 -22.45 31.10
CA LYS A 325 -1.62 -22.71 30.51
C LYS A 325 -2.56 -21.51 30.61
N ILE A 326 -2.57 -20.81 31.75
CA ILE A 326 -3.41 -19.62 31.95
C ILE A 326 -3.01 -18.51 30.97
N SER A 327 -1.71 -18.33 30.72
CA SER A 327 -1.24 -17.34 29.76
C SER A 327 -1.71 -17.66 28.36
N LEU A 328 -1.60 -18.93 27.94
CA LEU A 328 -2.06 -19.39 26.63
C LEU A 328 -3.58 -19.24 26.48
N ASP A 329 -4.34 -19.64 27.51
CA ASP A 329 -5.80 -19.51 27.51
C ASP A 329 -6.25 -18.04 27.41
N ILE A 330 -5.56 -17.11 28.11
CA ILE A 330 -5.82 -15.67 27.97
C ILE A 330 -5.49 -15.19 26.55
N LEU A 331 -4.37 -15.62 25.96
CA LEU A 331 -4.00 -15.25 24.60
C LEU A 331 -5.06 -15.72 23.60
N LEU A 332 -5.54 -16.96 23.72
CA LEU A 332 -6.59 -17.51 22.85
C LEU A 332 -7.91 -16.72 22.93
N LEU A 333 -8.24 -16.17 24.10
CA LEU A 333 -9.44 -15.37 24.32
C LEU A 333 -9.28 -13.88 24.02
N ALA A 334 -8.05 -13.41 23.78
CA ALA A 334 -7.74 -12.01 23.51
C ALA A 334 -7.81 -11.70 22.01
N ASP A 335 -9.03 -11.72 21.46
CA ASP A 335 -9.36 -11.37 20.07
C ASP A 335 -9.87 -9.92 19.92
N GLY A 336 -9.89 -9.14 20.99
CA GLY A 336 -10.45 -7.79 21.03
C GLY A 336 -11.94 -7.73 21.34
N THR A 337 -12.59 -8.86 21.65
CA THR A 337 -14.03 -8.88 21.97
C THR A 337 -14.30 -8.84 23.48
N LYS A 338 -13.36 -9.32 24.31
CA LYS A 338 -13.56 -9.55 25.75
C LYS A 338 -12.69 -8.67 26.64
N THR A 339 -13.27 -8.22 27.74
CA THR A 339 -12.60 -7.54 28.86
C THR A 339 -11.98 -8.55 29.83
N ILE A 340 -11.15 -8.07 30.75
CA ILE A 340 -10.56 -8.88 31.83
C ILE A 340 -11.63 -9.62 32.65
N SER A 341 -12.76 -8.96 32.94
CA SER A 341 -13.84 -9.54 33.73
C SER A 341 -14.56 -10.68 33.00
N GLU A 342 -14.71 -10.57 31.68
CA GLU A 342 -15.31 -11.62 30.84
C GLU A 342 -14.37 -12.83 30.71
N VAL A 343 -13.08 -12.59 30.47
CA VAL A 343 -12.06 -13.66 30.46
C VAL A 343 -11.97 -14.35 31.83
N SER A 344 -12.06 -13.61 32.92
CA SER A 344 -12.11 -14.15 34.30
C SER A 344 -13.29 -15.10 34.51
N ARG A 345 -14.46 -14.75 33.98
CA ARG A 345 -15.67 -15.58 34.06
C ARG A 345 -15.53 -16.85 33.22
N GLU A 346 -15.01 -16.74 32.00
CA GLU A 346 -14.85 -17.85 31.06
C GLU A 346 -13.81 -18.86 31.55
N LEU A 347 -12.67 -18.39 32.05
CA LEU A 347 -11.60 -19.24 32.59
C LEU A 347 -11.84 -19.71 34.03
N LYS A 348 -12.93 -19.25 34.67
CA LYS A 348 -13.27 -19.55 36.07
C LYS A 348 -12.10 -19.24 37.02
N LYS A 349 -11.45 -18.10 36.83
CA LYS A 349 -10.36 -17.58 37.67
C LYS A 349 -10.72 -16.23 38.25
N SER A 350 -10.09 -15.84 39.35
CA SER A 350 -10.32 -14.50 39.94
C SER A 350 -9.84 -13.39 38.98
N ILE A 351 -10.51 -12.24 39.02
CA ILE A 351 -10.12 -11.05 38.26
C ILE A 351 -8.67 -10.64 38.59
N ALA A 352 -8.26 -10.75 39.86
CA ALA A 352 -6.90 -10.46 40.29
C ALA A 352 -5.87 -11.40 39.63
N THR A 353 -6.19 -12.69 39.52
CA THR A 353 -5.34 -13.66 38.81
C THR A 353 -5.20 -13.29 37.34
N ILE A 354 -6.31 -13.07 36.64
CA ILE A 354 -6.27 -12.69 35.21
C ILE A 354 -5.51 -11.39 35.01
N SER A 355 -5.77 -10.37 35.85
CA SER A 355 -5.08 -9.07 35.77
C SER A 355 -3.57 -9.22 35.94
N SER A 356 -3.10 -10.08 36.84
CA SER A 356 -1.67 -10.35 37.01
C SER A 356 -1.04 -10.96 35.75
N TYR A 357 -1.69 -11.96 35.15
CA TYR A 357 -1.19 -12.57 33.91
C TYR A 357 -1.27 -11.63 32.72
N VAL A 358 -2.35 -10.85 32.59
CA VAL A 358 -2.50 -9.81 31.58
C VAL A 358 -1.39 -8.77 31.69
N SER A 359 -1.08 -8.29 32.90
CA SER A 359 0.02 -7.34 33.11
C SER A 359 1.38 -7.92 32.69
N LYS A 360 1.65 -9.19 33.00
CA LYS A 360 2.89 -9.86 32.56
C LYS A 360 2.95 -9.99 31.04
N LEU A 361 1.88 -10.48 30.42
CA LEU A 361 1.78 -10.61 28.96
C LEU A 361 1.89 -9.25 28.26
N LYS A 362 1.27 -8.20 28.82
CA LYS A 362 1.38 -6.83 28.33
C LYS A 362 2.80 -6.27 28.45
N SER A 363 3.46 -6.51 29.59
CA SER A 363 4.85 -6.05 29.80
C SER A 363 5.85 -6.68 28.82
N GLN A 364 5.51 -7.85 28.29
CA GLN A 364 6.30 -8.59 27.31
C GLN A 364 5.73 -8.43 25.89
N GLY A 365 4.81 -7.50 25.66
CA GLY A 365 4.29 -7.17 24.33
C GLY A 365 3.32 -8.18 23.72
N PHE A 366 2.90 -9.25 24.42
CA PHE A 366 1.96 -10.26 23.88
C PHE A 366 0.51 -9.78 23.78
N LEU A 367 0.13 -8.84 24.64
CA LEU A 367 -1.23 -8.33 24.75
C LEU A 367 -1.23 -6.81 24.87
N ARG A 368 -2.31 -6.19 24.44
CA ARG A 368 -2.66 -4.83 24.83
C ARG A 368 -4.15 -4.72 25.16
N LEU A 369 -4.53 -3.57 25.71
CA LEU A 369 -5.91 -3.20 25.98
C LEU A 369 -6.32 -2.12 24.96
N ASP A 370 -7.49 -2.25 24.36
CA ASP A 370 -8.07 -1.19 23.53
C ASP A 370 -8.63 -0.03 24.38
N SER A 371 -9.16 1.00 23.72
CA SER A 371 -9.78 2.16 24.38
C SER A 371 -11.02 1.81 25.22
N ALA A 372 -11.65 0.66 24.96
CA ALA A 372 -12.78 0.13 25.71
C ALA A 372 -12.37 -0.86 26.82
N GLY A 373 -11.06 -1.11 27.01
CA GLY A 373 -10.54 -2.05 28.00
C GLY A 373 -10.65 -3.53 27.60
N LYS A 374 -10.85 -3.83 26.32
CA LYS A 374 -10.87 -5.20 25.79
C LYS A 374 -9.46 -5.69 25.49
N LEU A 375 -9.24 -6.98 25.73
CA LEU A 375 -7.96 -7.67 25.55
C LEU A 375 -7.79 -8.07 24.10
N LYS A 376 -6.64 -7.72 23.51
CA LYS A 376 -6.27 -8.19 22.18
C LYS A 376 -4.80 -8.60 22.12
N ARG A 377 -4.54 -9.69 21.40
CA ARG A 377 -3.20 -10.18 21.06
C ARG A 377 -2.46 -9.18 20.19
N ASN A 378 -1.17 -9.06 20.48
CA ASN A 378 -0.19 -8.31 19.70
C ASN A 378 0.80 -9.23 18.96
N VAL A 379 0.70 -10.55 19.17
CA VAL A 379 1.70 -11.50 18.66
C VAL A 379 0.99 -12.73 18.13
N LYS A 380 1.24 -13.09 16.86
CA LYS A 380 0.74 -14.33 16.22
C LYS A 380 1.62 -15.54 16.50
N GLY A 381 2.91 -15.31 16.71
CA GLY A 381 3.89 -16.36 16.96
C GLY A 381 5.19 -15.79 17.49
N VAL A 382 6.08 -16.67 17.93
CA VAL A 382 7.43 -16.30 18.38
C VAL A 382 8.43 -16.99 17.46
N LYS A 383 9.33 -16.22 16.86
CA LYS A 383 10.47 -16.71 16.08
C LYS A 383 11.72 -16.52 16.94
N ILE A 384 12.43 -17.59 17.22
CA ILE A 384 13.71 -17.50 17.93
C ILE A 384 14.82 -17.67 16.90
N ASN A 385 15.60 -16.61 16.70
CA ASN A 385 16.74 -16.60 15.79
C ASN A 385 18.01 -16.79 16.62
N PHE A 386 18.67 -17.93 16.47
CA PHE A 386 20.00 -18.12 17.01
C PHE A 386 21.00 -17.80 15.89
N GLU A 387 21.72 -16.69 16.00
CA GLU A 387 22.89 -16.49 15.15
C GLU A 387 23.95 -17.53 15.54
N ALA A 388 24.45 -18.28 14.56
CA ALA A 388 25.67 -19.05 14.75
C ALA A 388 26.82 -18.05 14.87
N GLY A 389 27.35 -17.88 16.09
CA GLY A 389 28.53 -17.04 16.32
C GLY A 389 29.67 -17.46 15.39
N PHE A 390 30.23 -16.49 14.68
CA PHE A 390 31.46 -16.64 13.91
C PHE A 390 32.68 -16.83 14.82
#